data_AF-A0A6P4EUF3-F1
#
_entry.id   AF-A0A6P4EUF3-F1
#
_cell.length_a   1.000
_cell.length_b   1.000
_cell.length_c   1.000
_cell.angle_alpha   90.00
_cell.angle_beta   90.00
_cell.angle_gamma   90.00
#
_symmetry.space_group_name_H-M   'P 1'
#
loop_
_entity.id
_entity.type
_entity.pdbx_description
1 polymer ?
#
loop_
_entity_poly.entity_id
_entity_poly.type
_entity_poly.pdbx_seq_one_letter_code
_entity_poly.pdbx_strand_id
1 'polypeptide(L)'
;MRATLALTLLLSCLAGILSQNTMDPRVSKETVDGCMKENGVSAQDLADLQSGKVKHADAKDNVKCSTQCILVKSGYMDSTGKLLTDKIKAHYANTNLMASIEKDLDRCSKVKGDNACDTAFKMLGCFQGA
;
A
#
# COMPACT_ATOMS: atom_id res chain seq x y z
N MET A 1 31.32 -3.64 -33.68
CA MET A 1 29.97 -4.23 -33.61
C MET A 1 29.75 -5.21 -32.44
N ARG A 2 30.76 -5.95 -31.95
CA ARG A 2 30.58 -6.85 -30.78
C ARG A 2 30.54 -6.12 -29.43
N ALA A 3 31.34 -5.07 -29.25
CA ALA A 3 31.38 -4.29 -28.01
C ALA A 3 30.11 -3.46 -27.74
N THR A 4 29.42 -3.02 -28.79
CA THR A 4 28.15 -2.28 -28.70
C THR A 4 26.98 -3.16 -28.24
N LEU A 5 27.00 -4.46 -28.57
CA LEU A 5 25.97 -5.42 -28.15
C LEU A 5 26.09 -5.81 -26.67
N ALA A 6 27.32 -5.83 -26.13
CA ALA A 6 27.53 -6.09 -24.70
C ALA A 6 27.09 -4.91 -23.83
N LEU A 7 27.29 -3.67 -24.30
CA LEU A 7 26.89 -2.46 -23.58
C LEU A 7 25.37 -2.30 -23.53
N THR A 8 24.66 -2.67 -24.60
CA THR A 8 23.18 -2.65 -24.62
C THR A 8 22.56 -3.76 -23.76
N LEU A 9 23.21 -4.92 -23.63
CA LEU A 9 22.75 -6.02 -22.76
C LEU A 9 22.90 -5.70 -21.26
N LEU A 10 23.93 -4.93 -20.89
CA LEU A 10 24.13 -4.48 -19.50
C LEU A 10 23.10 -3.41 -19.10
N LEU A 11 22.70 -2.52 -20.02
CA LEU A 11 21.67 -1.52 -19.76
C LEU A 11 20.26 -2.13 -19.63
N SER A 12 19.94 -3.21 -20.36
CA SER A 12 18.64 -3.88 -20.21
C SER A 12 18.52 -4.63 -18.88
N CYS A 13 19.64 -5.09 -18.30
CA CYS A 13 19.66 -5.72 -16.98
C CYS A 13 19.40 -4.72 -15.83
N LEU A 14 19.80 -3.45 -16.00
CA LEU A 14 19.54 -2.38 -15.03
C LEU A 14 18.07 -1.93 -15.00
N ALA A 15 17.34 -2.06 -16.12
CA ALA A 15 15.90 -1.79 -16.15
C ALA A 15 15.07 -2.87 -15.42
N GLY A 16 15.58 -4.11 -15.36
CA GLY A 16 14.97 -5.21 -14.59
C GLY A 16 15.01 -5.01 -13.07
N ILE A 17 15.97 -4.22 -12.57
CA ILE A 17 16.15 -3.94 -11.13
C ILE A 17 15.20 -2.81 -10.67
N LEU A 18 14.72 -1.96 -11.59
CA LEU A 18 13.83 -0.83 -11.29
C LEU A 18 12.34 -1.20 -11.24
N SER A 19 11.98 -2.46 -11.52
CA SER A 19 10.62 -2.96 -11.28
C SER A 19 10.43 -3.33 -9.81
N GLN A 20 10.70 -2.38 -8.90
CA GLN A 20 10.34 -2.46 -7.48
C GLN A 20 8.83 -2.22 -7.31
N ASN A 21 8.00 -3.08 -7.90
CA ASN A 21 6.62 -3.27 -7.47
C ASN A 21 6.53 -4.47 -6.52
N THR A 22 7.53 -4.65 -5.66
CA THR A 22 7.46 -5.65 -4.61
C THR A 22 6.46 -5.15 -3.58
N MET A 23 5.20 -5.58 -3.73
CA MET A 23 4.24 -5.55 -2.63
C MET A 23 4.93 -6.08 -1.39
N ASP A 24 4.74 -5.39 -0.27
CA ASP A 24 5.19 -5.82 1.04
C ASP A 24 4.86 -7.32 1.22
N PRO A 25 5.82 -8.19 1.59
CA PRO A 25 5.58 -9.63 1.68
C PRO A 25 4.52 -10.02 2.72
N ARG A 26 4.16 -9.14 3.66
CA ARG A 26 2.99 -9.34 4.54
C ARG A 26 1.66 -9.10 3.84
N VAL A 27 1.66 -8.37 2.73
CA VAL A 27 0.48 -8.07 1.92
C VAL A 27 0.50 -9.01 0.70
N SER A 28 -0.08 -10.19 0.86
CA SER A 28 -0.21 -11.14 -0.25
C SER A 28 -1.37 -10.75 -1.19
N LYS A 29 -1.26 -11.12 -2.47
CA LYS A 29 -2.37 -11.01 -3.43
C LYS A 29 -3.64 -11.67 -2.92
N GLU A 30 -3.52 -12.82 -2.26
CA GLU A 30 -4.66 -13.54 -1.65
C GLU A 30 -5.33 -12.70 -0.55
N THR A 31 -4.56 -12.02 0.29
CA THR A 31 -5.10 -11.12 1.33
C THR A 31 -5.89 -9.98 0.70
N VAL A 32 -5.32 -9.36 -0.34
CA VAL A 32 -5.98 -8.27 -1.08
C VAL A 32 -7.26 -8.76 -1.73
N ASP A 33 -7.19 -9.81 -2.57
CA ASP A 33 -8.33 -10.35 -3.29
C ASP A 33 -9.44 -10.82 -2.32
N GLY A 34 -9.05 -11.45 -1.20
CA GLY A 34 -9.97 -11.87 -0.15
C GLY A 34 -10.69 -10.70 0.51
N CYS A 35 -9.98 -9.63 0.89
CA CYS A 35 -10.58 -8.45 1.50
C CYS A 35 -11.47 -7.66 0.53
N MET A 36 -11.09 -7.57 -0.75
CA MET A 36 -11.92 -6.95 -1.78
C MET A 36 -13.23 -7.72 -1.95
N LYS A 37 -13.16 -9.06 -2.00
CA LYS A 37 -14.35 -9.93 -2.07
C LYS A 37 -15.22 -9.82 -0.83
N GLU A 38 -14.62 -9.88 0.37
CA GLU A 38 -15.32 -9.80 1.66
C GLU A 38 -16.12 -8.50 1.81
N ASN A 39 -15.59 -7.39 1.29
CA ASN A 39 -16.24 -6.08 1.37
C ASN A 39 -17.10 -5.75 0.15
N GLY A 40 -17.19 -6.63 -0.86
CA GLY A 40 -17.98 -6.38 -2.06
C GLY A 40 -17.45 -5.23 -2.92
N VAL A 41 -16.12 -5.10 -3.04
CA VAL A 41 -15.48 -4.13 -3.94
C VAL A 41 -15.62 -4.62 -5.39
N SER A 42 -16.22 -3.79 -6.24
CA SER A 42 -16.35 -4.09 -7.67
C SER A 42 -15.15 -3.58 -8.47
N ALA A 43 -14.92 -4.15 -9.65
CA ALA A 43 -13.91 -3.65 -10.57
C ALA A 43 -14.15 -2.18 -10.97
N GLN A 44 -15.41 -1.75 -11.07
CA GLN A 44 -15.77 -0.37 -11.40
C GLN A 44 -15.41 0.59 -10.27
N ASP A 45 -15.55 0.18 -9.00
CA ASP A 45 -15.16 1.02 -7.86
C ASP A 45 -13.66 1.37 -7.90
N LEU A 46 -12.84 0.37 -8.23
CA LEU A 46 -11.39 0.55 -8.40
C LEU A 46 -11.07 1.39 -9.64
N ALA A 47 -11.72 1.13 -10.77
CA ALA A 47 -11.51 1.87 -12.02
C ALA A 47 -11.89 3.35 -11.89
N ASP A 48 -13.00 3.65 -11.20
CA ASP A 48 -13.45 5.02 -10.96
C ASP A 48 -12.48 5.80 -10.07
N LEU A 49 -11.90 5.15 -9.05
CA LEU A 49 -10.86 5.74 -8.21
C LEU A 49 -9.55 5.95 -8.97
N GLN A 50 -9.10 4.94 -9.72
CA GLN A 50 -7.85 5.00 -10.48
C GLN A 50 -7.90 6.05 -11.60
N SER A 51 -9.05 6.21 -12.26
CA SER A 51 -9.25 7.22 -13.29
C SER A 51 -9.47 8.63 -12.74
N GLY A 52 -9.64 8.78 -11.42
CA GLY A 52 -9.99 10.06 -10.78
C GLY A 52 -11.43 10.51 -11.02
N LYS A 53 -12.27 9.65 -11.64
CA LYS A 53 -13.71 9.90 -11.77
C LYS A 53 -14.38 10.01 -10.40
N VAL A 54 -13.89 9.24 -9.42
CA VAL A 54 -14.19 9.42 -7.99
C VAL A 54 -12.93 9.98 -7.33
N LYS A 55 -13.06 11.12 -6.63
CA LYS A 55 -11.95 11.68 -5.84
C LYS A 55 -11.66 10.75 -4.67
N HIS A 56 -10.41 10.73 -4.20
CA HIS A 56 -10.02 9.91 -3.05
C HIS A 56 -10.89 10.19 -1.81
N ALA A 57 -11.22 11.45 -1.52
CA ALA A 57 -12.10 11.82 -0.41
C ALA A 57 -13.51 11.20 -0.50
N ASP A 58 -13.98 10.93 -1.73
CA ASP A 58 -15.32 10.44 -2.04
C ASP A 58 -15.34 8.91 -2.30
N ALA A 59 -14.26 8.21 -1.94
CA ALA A 59 -14.19 6.75 -2.07
C ALA A 59 -15.35 6.08 -1.31
N LYS A 60 -15.91 5.03 -1.91
CA LYS A 60 -17.00 4.27 -1.30
C LYS A 60 -16.54 3.51 -0.06
N ASP A 61 -17.46 3.30 0.87
CA ASP A 61 -17.16 2.63 2.16
C ASP A 61 -16.63 1.19 1.98
N ASN A 62 -17.11 0.44 0.98
CA ASN A 62 -16.58 -0.89 0.66
C ASN A 62 -15.09 -0.86 0.34
N VAL A 63 -14.63 0.14 -0.43
CA VAL A 63 -13.21 0.32 -0.75
C VAL A 63 -12.45 0.70 0.52
N LYS A 64 -12.95 1.67 1.30
CA LYS A 64 -12.32 2.07 2.57
C LYS A 64 -12.16 0.90 3.54
N CYS A 65 -13.21 0.10 3.72
CA CYS A 65 -13.19 -1.06 4.61
C CYS A 65 -12.34 -2.20 4.07
N SER A 66 -12.23 -2.36 2.75
CA SER A 66 -11.25 -3.30 2.17
C SER A 66 -9.81 -2.93 2.54
N THR A 67 -9.48 -1.64 2.60
CA THR A 67 -8.16 -1.16 3.06
C THR A 67 -7.92 -1.52 4.53
N GLN A 68 -8.91 -1.29 5.41
CA GLN A 68 -8.79 -1.71 6.80
C GLN A 68 -8.59 -3.23 6.91
N CYS A 69 -9.39 -4.02 6.19
CA CYS A 69 -9.27 -5.48 6.17
C CYS A 69 -7.84 -5.93 5.81
N ILE A 70 -7.26 -5.33 4.77
CA ILE A 70 -5.88 -5.66 4.34
C ILE A 70 -4.88 -5.33 5.44
N LEU A 71 -4.96 -4.14 6.04
CA LEU A 71 -4.03 -3.73 7.09
C LEU A 71 -4.16 -4.57 8.37
N VAL A 72 -5.38 -4.98 8.72
CA VAL A 72 -5.63 -5.86 9.87
C VAL A 72 -5.08 -7.26 9.61
N LYS A 73 -5.42 -7.87 8.46
CA LYS A 73 -4.95 -9.24 8.13
C LYS A 73 -3.44 -9.31 7.92
N SER A 74 -2.82 -8.23 7.45
CA SER A 74 -1.36 -8.11 7.32
C SER A 74 -0.65 -7.84 8.65
N GLY A 75 -1.40 -7.59 9.73
CA GLY A 75 -0.87 -7.36 11.07
C GLY A 75 -0.32 -5.95 11.31
N TYR A 76 -0.72 -4.98 10.50
CA TYR A 76 -0.29 -3.57 10.58
C TYR A 76 -1.26 -2.66 11.29
N MET A 77 -2.50 -3.08 11.44
CA MET A 77 -3.55 -2.32 12.11
C MET A 77 -4.37 -3.24 13.01
N ASP A 78 -4.95 -2.71 14.08
CA ASP A 78 -5.97 -3.42 14.85
C ASP A 78 -7.40 -3.13 14.36
N SER A 79 -8.39 -3.83 14.89
CA SER A 79 -9.80 -3.65 14.48
C SER A 79 -10.35 -2.26 14.76
N THR A 80 -9.70 -1.46 15.61
CA THR A 80 -10.13 -0.10 15.97
C THR A 80 -9.60 0.97 15.02
N GLY A 81 -8.74 0.60 14.07
CA GLY A 81 -8.12 1.54 13.13
C GLY A 81 -6.80 2.13 13.63
N LYS A 82 -6.20 1.57 14.70
CA LYS A 82 -4.90 2.01 15.20
C LYS A 82 -3.78 1.21 14.53
N LEU A 83 -2.77 1.91 14.00
CA LEU A 83 -1.56 1.26 13.49
C LEU A 83 -0.77 0.60 14.63
N LEU A 84 -0.27 -0.58 14.31
CA LEU A 84 0.65 -1.36 15.12
C LEU A 84 2.08 -0.96 14.74
N THR A 85 2.45 0.29 15.03
CA THR A 85 3.71 0.92 14.64
C THR A 85 4.93 0.06 14.96
N ASP A 86 4.95 -0.59 16.12
CA ASP A 86 6.06 -1.43 16.56
C ASP A 86 6.20 -2.68 15.68
N LYS A 87 5.08 -3.27 15.25
CA LYS A 87 5.08 -4.41 14.31
C LYS A 87 5.55 -4.00 12.93
N ILE A 88 5.17 -2.80 12.47
CA ILE A 88 5.63 -2.24 11.20
C ILE A 88 7.15 -2.01 11.26
N LYS A 89 7.63 -1.30 12.28
CA LYS A 89 9.07 -1.07 12.49
C LYS A 89 9.86 -2.37 12.58
N ALA A 90 9.38 -3.35 13.33
CA ALA A 90 10.02 -4.66 13.43
C ALA A 90 10.08 -5.39 12.09
N HIS A 91 9.06 -5.26 11.24
CA HIS A 91 9.06 -5.86 9.90
C HIS A 91 10.15 -5.26 9.00
N TYR A 92 10.34 -3.94 9.08
CA TYR A 92 11.27 -3.19 8.23
C TYR A 92 12.66 -2.96 8.83
N ALA A 93 12.92 -3.39 10.07
CA ALA A 93 14.10 -3.05 10.86
C ALA A 93 15.45 -3.32 10.15
N ASN A 94 15.52 -4.37 9.33
CA ASN A 94 16.74 -4.78 8.63
C ASN A 94 16.73 -4.44 7.13
N THR A 95 15.85 -3.52 6.71
CA THR A 95 15.73 -3.07 5.32
C THR A 95 16.31 -1.66 5.17
N ASN A 96 16.70 -1.30 3.97
CA ASN A 96 17.07 0.08 3.62
C ASN A 96 15.87 1.06 3.65
N LEU A 97 14.64 0.57 3.86
CA LEU A 97 13.43 1.37 3.91
C LEU A 97 13.13 1.92 5.31
N MET A 98 13.80 1.42 6.36
CA MET A 98 13.46 1.73 7.75
C MET A 98 13.36 3.23 8.03
N ALA A 99 14.34 4.02 7.58
CA ALA A 99 14.33 5.47 7.79
C ALA A 99 13.12 6.16 7.11
N SER A 100 12.72 5.70 5.93
CA SER A 100 11.52 6.22 5.24
C SER A 100 10.26 5.81 5.99
N ILE A 101 10.17 4.54 6.40
CA ILE A 101 9.04 4.02 7.17
C ILE A 101 8.87 4.79 8.48
N GLU A 102 9.94 5.08 9.21
CA GLU A 102 9.83 5.86 10.46
C GLU A 102 9.32 7.28 10.22
N LYS A 103 9.82 7.95 9.18
CA LYS A 103 9.36 9.28 8.78
C LYS A 103 7.87 9.26 8.41
N ASP A 104 7.46 8.27 7.64
CA ASP A 104 6.08 8.12 7.22
C ASP A 104 5.16 7.75 8.39
N LEU A 105 5.61 6.91 9.31
CA LEU A 105 4.87 6.60 10.53
C LEU A 105 4.68 7.84 11.41
N ASP A 106 5.70 8.67 11.59
CA ASP A 106 5.56 9.92 12.36
C ASP A 106 4.54 10.89 11.73
N ARG A 107 4.51 10.96 10.40
CA ARG A 107 3.57 11.79 9.64
C ARG A 107 2.15 11.23 9.64
N CYS A 108 1.99 9.97 9.25
CA CYS A 108 0.69 9.40 8.86
C CYS A 108 -0.02 8.64 9.98
N SER A 109 0.67 8.17 11.02
CA SER A 109 0.01 7.44 12.13
C SER A 109 -0.97 8.28 12.95
N LYS A 110 -0.87 9.62 12.83
CA LYS A 110 -1.72 10.60 13.50
C LYS A 110 -3.02 10.87 12.74
N VAL A 111 -3.13 10.40 11.48
CA VAL A 111 -4.34 10.58 10.66
C VAL A 111 -5.52 9.85 11.29
N LYS A 112 -6.69 10.50 11.29
CA LYS A 112 -7.95 9.94 11.77
C LYS A 112 -9.05 10.17 10.76
N GLY A 113 -9.90 9.17 10.61
CA GLY A 113 -11.14 9.24 9.87
C GLY A 113 -12.35 9.14 10.79
N ASP A 114 -13.53 9.13 10.18
CA ASP A 114 -14.80 9.10 10.92
C ASP A 114 -15.04 7.74 11.60
N ASN A 115 -14.42 6.68 11.07
CA ASN A 115 -14.43 5.33 11.61
C ASN A 115 -13.11 4.61 11.27
N ALA A 116 -13.00 3.32 11.62
CA ALA A 116 -11.78 2.53 11.38
C ALA A 116 -11.48 2.34 9.88
N CYS A 117 -12.50 2.16 9.04
CA CYS A 117 -12.34 2.04 7.59
C CYS A 117 -11.82 3.34 6.97
N ASP A 118 -12.44 4.47 7.33
CA ASP A 118 -12.04 5.79 6.83
C ASP A 118 -10.64 6.18 7.35
N THR A 119 -10.31 5.81 8.59
CA THR A 119 -8.97 5.99 9.15
C THR A 119 -7.93 5.20 8.34
N ALA A 120 -8.18 3.92 8.06
CA ALA A 120 -7.29 3.08 7.28
C ALA A 120 -7.05 3.64 5.87
N PHE A 121 -8.13 4.07 5.22
CA PHE A 121 -8.06 4.62 3.86
C PHE A 121 -7.32 5.96 3.80
N LYS A 122 -7.59 6.88 4.72
CA LYS A 122 -6.87 8.16 4.81
C LYS A 122 -5.39 7.97 5.16
N MET A 123 -5.07 7.04 6.05
CA MET A 123 -3.68 6.70 6.35
C MET A 123 -2.96 6.16 5.11
N LEU A 124 -3.60 5.25 4.36
CA LEU A 124 -3.04 4.71 3.12
C LEU A 124 -2.77 5.82 2.09
N GLY A 125 -3.71 6.76 1.92
CA GLY A 125 -3.50 7.94 1.08
C GLY A 125 -2.29 8.78 1.55
N CYS A 126 -2.19 9.05 2.85
CA CYS A 126 -1.05 9.77 3.42
C CYS A 126 0.29 9.08 3.14
N PHE A 127 0.37 7.75 3.25
CA PHE A 127 1.56 6.97 2.93
C PHE A 127 1.95 7.05 1.44
N GLN A 128 0.96 7.12 0.55
CA GLN A 128 1.17 7.29 -0.90
C GLN A 128 1.49 8.73 -1.31
N GLY A 129 1.34 9.69 -0.40
CA GLY A 129 1.47 11.12 -0.70
C GLY A 129 0.28 11.70 -1.47
N ALA A 130 -0.88 11.04 -1.38
CA ALA A 130 -2.15 11.46 -1.97
C ALA A 130 -2.91 12.49 -1.11
#